data_AF-A0A5C6CLR2-F1
#
_entry.id   AF-A0A5C6CLR2-F1
#
_cell.length_a   1.000
_cell.length_b   1.000
_cell.length_c   1.000
_cell.angle_alpha   90.00
_cell.angle_beta   90.00
_cell.angle_gamma   90.00
#
_symmetry.space_group_name_H-M   'P 1'
#
loop_
_entity.id
_entity.type
_entity.pdbx_description
1 polymer ?
#
loop_
_entity_poly.entity_id
_entity_poly.type
_entity_poly.pdbx_seq_one_letter_code
_entity_poly.pdbx_strand_id
1 'polypeptide(L)'
;MIEHCVGIGRAFRGDVVYPTVRAGEPSVFRDCYFLALDWVGDTTAVLLGGWEKSMPEHPHAVFENGTMVHPDNAVATSYASHCAQARFSNCRMIALNLTQPEMGGKSTGILCTQGHAPTGRLHVDLKDCQLAGYSLFTPGADAEAVTYTTAGKVTVYVQFKQSVPKGFERQGRWPVELFSRIAPPSQ
;
A
#
# COMPACT_ATOMS: atom_id res chain seq x y z
N MET A 1 9.59 17.10 -0.86
CA MET A 1 8.12 17.16 -0.95
C MET A 1 7.74 17.12 -2.42
N ILE A 2 6.76 16.30 -2.79
CA ILE A 2 6.21 16.13 -4.14
C ILE A 2 4.71 16.36 -4.04
N GLU A 3 4.14 17.22 -4.88
CA GLU A 3 2.72 17.58 -4.81
C GLU A 3 2.08 17.61 -6.21
N HIS A 4 0.77 17.33 -6.28
CA HIS A 4 -0.03 17.41 -7.51
C HIS A 4 0.58 16.65 -8.70
N CYS A 5 1.17 15.48 -8.42
CA CYS A 5 1.91 14.70 -9.39
C CYS A 5 1.10 13.48 -9.86
N VAL A 6 1.17 13.18 -11.15
CA VAL A 6 0.61 11.97 -11.77
C VAL A 6 1.77 11.10 -12.26
N GLY A 7 2.01 9.97 -11.59
CA GLY A 7 2.98 8.96 -12.00
C GLY A 7 2.28 7.76 -12.63
N ILE A 8 2.51 7.51 -13.93
CA ILE A 8 1.94 6.36 -14.66
C ILE A 8 3.06 5.60 -15.40
N GLY A 9 2.95 4.27 -15.47
CA GLY A 9 3.83 3.46 -16.30
C GLY A 9 3.94 2.01 -15.82
N ARG A 10 5.04 1.35 -16.17
CA ARG A 10 5.27 -0.08 -15.92
C ARG A 10 5.46 -0.44 -14.45
N ALA A 11 6.67 -0.32 -13.92
CA ALA A 11 7.01 -0.66 -12.52
C ALA A 11 7.26 0.61 -11.70
N PHE A 12 6.72 0.72 -10.46
CA PHE A 12 7.05 1.75 -9.46
C PHE A 12 6.67 3.21 -9.82
N ARG A 13 5.82 3.89 -9.04
CA ARG A 13 5.45 5.30 -9.34
C ARG A 13 5.54 6.29 -8.19
N GLY A 14 5.50 5.85 -6.93
CA GLY A 14 5.58 6.71 -5.75
C GLY A 14 6.57 6.21 -4.72
N ASP A 15 7.78 5.89 -5.17
CA ASP A 15 8.68 5.00 -4.41
C ASP A 15 9.67 5.76 -3.54
N VAL A 16 9.94 5.19 -2.37
CA VAL A 16 10.95 5.64 -1.44
C VAL A 16 11.71 4.41 -1.00
N VAL A 17 12.92 4.23 -1.53
CA VAL A 17 13.68 3.00 -1.33
C VAL A 17 15.09 3.34 -0.86
N TYR A 18 15.52 2.64 0.20
CA TYR A 18 16.85 2.74 0.82
C TYR A 18 17.23 4.04 1.55
N PRO A 19 16.31 4.94 1.99
CA PRO A 19 16.73 6.00 2.89
C PRO A 19 16.99 5.43 4.29
N THR A 20 17.76 6.21 5.06
CA THR A 20 17.71 6.17 6.52
C THR A 20 16.86 7.33 6.99
N VAL A 21 15.96 7.09 7.94
CA VAL A 21 15.06 8.07 8.54
C VAL A 21 15.85 9.22 9.14
N ARG A 22 15.35 10.42 8.88
CA ARG A 22 15.76 11.65 9.55
C ARG A 22 14.54 12.22 10.26
N ALA A 23 14.68 12.45 11.56
CA ALA A 23 13.58 12.99 12.37
C ALA A 23 13.10 14.33 11.78
N GLY A 24 11.79 14.44 11.54
CA GLY A 24 11.18 15.65 10.96
C GLY A 24 11.36 15.83 9.45
N GLU A 25 12.07 14.94 8.75
CA GLU A 25 12.34 15.05 7.31
C GLU A 25 11.86 13.81 6.51
N PRO A 26 10.57 13.41 6.58
CA PRO A 26 10.08 12.34 5.74
C PRO A 26 10.00 12.75 4.26
N SER A 27 10.01 11.78 3.37
CA SER A 27 9.59 11.97 1.98
C SER A 27 8.08 12.20 1.94
N VAL A 28 7.66 13.43 1.65
CA VAL A 28 6.23 13.81 1.62
C VAL A 28 5.68 13.82 0.19
N PHE A 29 4.54 13.15 -0.01
CA PHE A 29 3.74 13.14 -1.22
C PHE A 29 2.32 13.63 -0.92
N ARG A 30 1.87 14.69 -1.59
CA ARG A 30 0.54 15.27 -1.38
C ARG A 30 -0.23 15.38 -2.69
N ASP A 31 -1.50 15.03 -2.68
CA ASP A 31 -2.38 15.15 -3.85
C ASP A 31 -1.82 14.42 -5.09
N CYS A 32 -1.13 13.31 -4.87
CA CYS A 32 -0.50 12.52 -5.93
C CYS A 32 -1.39 11.37 -6.40
N TYR A 33 -1.20 10.97 -7.65
CA TYR A 33 -1.80 9.79 -8.26
C TYR A 33 -0.69 8.88 -8.80
N PHE A 34 -0.72 7.60 -8.44
CA PHE A 34 0.25 6.60 -8.84
C PHE A 34 -0.44 5.38 -9.44
N LEU A 35 -0.11 5.07 -10.70
CA LEU A 35 -0.58 3.89 -11.42
C LEU A 35 0.59 3.10 -12.01
N ALA A 36 0.84 1.93 -11.45
CA ALA A 36 1.75 0.96 -12.04
C ALA A 36 0.95 -0.12 -12.77
N LEU A 37 1.36 -0.48 -13.98
CA LEU A 37 0.61 -1.37 -14.89
C LEU A 37 1.30 -2.72 -15.13
N ASP A 38 2.53 -2.89 -14.65
CA ASP A 38 3.21 -4.19 -14.68
C ASP A 38 2.64 -5.11 -13.58
N TRP A 39 2.94 -6.40 -13.67
CA TRP A 39 2.48 -7.45 -12.75
C TRP A 39 3.63 -8.31 -12.23
N VAL A 40 4.78 -8.31 -12.93
CA VAL A 40 5.85 -9.28 -12.69
C VAL A 40 6.90 -8.71 -11.74
N GLY A 41 7.24 -9.47 -10.70
CA GLY A 41 8.33 -9.14 -9.78
C GLY A 41 7.84 -8.31 -8.60
N ASP A 42 8.68 -7.37 -8.16
CA ASP A 42 8.42 -6.52 -7.00
C ASP A 42 7.53 -5.30 -7.31
N THR A 43 6.86 -5.27 -8.47
CA THR A 43 6.11 -4.09 -8.94
C THR A 43 4.92 -3.75 -8.04
N THR A 44 4.70 -2.45 -7.87
CA THR A 44 3.63 -1.89 -7.05
C THR A 44 3.39 -0.43 -7.45
N ALA A 45 2.29 0.17 -7.00
CA ALA A 45 2.10 1.62 -7.18
C ALA A 45 3.09 2.43 -6.32
N VAL A 46 3.34 1.97 -5.09
CA VAL A 46 4.27 2.59 -4.12
C VAL A 46 5.13 1.53 -3.48
N LEU A 47 6.44 1.54 -3.77
CA LEU A 47 7.43 0.70 -3.12
C LEU A 47 8.08 1.43 -1.95
N LEU A 48 8.11 0.79 -0.80
CA LEU A 48 8.71 1.30 0.43
C LEU A 48 9.92 0.48 0.85
N GLY A 49 11.03 1.15 1.10
CA GLY A 49 12.23 0.57 1.70
C GLY A 49 12.77 1.46 2.81
N GLY A 50 13.44 0.83 3.77
CA GLY A 50 14.21 1.48 4.83
C GLY A 50 15.47 0.68 5.14
N TRP A 51 16.50 1.34 5.64
CA TRP A 51 17.78 0.72 6.01
C TRP A 51 17.92 0.43 7.51
N GLU A 52 16.84 0.65 8.26
CA GLU A 52 16.76 0.58 9.70
C GLU A 52 16.76 -0.87 10.17
N LYS A 53 17.59 -1.20 11.15
CA LYS A 53 17.67 -2.55 11.72
C LYS A 53 16.48 -2.91 12.62
N SER A 54 15.70 -1.92 13.02
CA SER A 54 14.48 -2.03 13.82
C SER A 54 13.47 -0.98 13.36
N MET A 55 12.18 -1.18 13.65
CA MET A 55 11.16 -0.21 13.25
C MET A 55 11.48 1.19 13.82
N PRO A 56 11.61 2.22 12.97
CA PRO A 56 11.89 3.57 13.46
C PRO A 56 10.67 4.19 14.14
N GLU A 57 10.88 5.27 14.89
CA GLU A 57 9.81 6.06 15.51
C GLU A 57 9.15 7.06 14.54
N HIS A 58 9.82 7.35 13.42
CA HIS A 58 9.37 8.33 12.44
C HIS A 58 9.26 7.69 11.05
N PRO A 59 8.27 8.11 10.24
CA PRO A 59 8.07 7.53 8.93
C PRO A 59 9.19 7.93 7.96
N HIS A 60 9.48 7.04 7.02
CA HIS A 60 10.31 7.31 5.86
C HIS A 60 9.54 8.14 4.83
N ALA A 61 8.24 7.85 4.71
CA ALA A 61 7.36 8.47 3.74
C ALA A 61 6.00 8.83 4.34
N VAL A 62 5.45 9.96 3.90
CA VAL A 62 4.11 10.43 4.25
C VAL A 62 3.35 10.69 2.95
N PHE A 63 2.17 10.11 2.84
CA PHE A 63 1.25 10.28 1.73
C PHE A 63 -0.04 10.92 2.21
N GLU A 64 -0.44 12.01 1.55
CA GLU A 64 -1.62 12.79 1.90
C GLU A 64 -2.52 12.91 0.65
N ASN A 65 -3.78 12.53 0.79
CA ASN A 65 -4.81 12.66 -0.26
C ASN A 65 -4.49 11.92 -1.59
N GLY A 66 -3.62 10.92 -1.56
CA GLY A 66 -3.14 10.21 -2.76
C GLY A 66 -4.01 9.05 -3.25
N THR A 67 -3.95 8.72 -4.55
CA THR A 67 -4.47 7.46 -5.11
C THR A 67 -3.31 6.57 -5.56
N MET A 68 -3.34 5.29 -5.18
CA MET A 68 -2.36 4.27 -5.53
C MET A 68 -3.09 3.10 -6.18
N VAL A 69 -2.80 2.82 -7.45
CA VAL A 69 -3.47 1.79 -8.24
C VAL A 69 -2.45 0.85 -8.86
N HIS A 70 -2.70 -0.44 -8.74
CA HIS A 70 -1.85 -1.46 -9.32
C HIS A 70 -2.65 -2.74 -9.56
N PRO A 71 -2.26 -3.56 -10.55
CA PRO A 71 -2.92 -4.81 -10.80
C PRO A 71 -3.00 -5.78 -9.62
N ASP A 72 -2.02 -5.86 -8.70
CA ASP A 72 -2.02 -6.88 -7.63
C ASP A 72 -1.90 -6.39 -6.18
N ASN A 73 -1.29 -5.23 -5.95
CA ASN A 73 -1.02 -4.66 -4.61
C ASN A 73 -0.82 -3.14 -4.69
N ALA A 74 -1.31 -2.35 -3.74
CA ALA A 74 -1.20 -0.88 -3.83
C ALA A 74 0.12 -0.34 -3.25
N VAL A 75 0.59 -0.96 -2.17
CA VAL A 75 1.84 -0.61 -1.50
C VAL A 75 2.61 -1.88 -1.25
N ALA A 76 3.91 -1.91 -1.55
CA ALA A 76 4.77 -3.06 -1.25
C ALA A 76 6.01 -2.64 -0.48
N THR A 77 6.57 -3.55 0.31
CA THR A 77 7.94 -3.38 0.81
C THR A 77 8.95 -3.88 -0.23
N SER A 78 10.09 -3.19 -0.36
CA SER A 78 11.20 -3.65 -1.19
C SER A 78 11.83 -4.91 -0.58
N TYR A 79 12.21 -5.86 -1.43
CA TYR A 79 12.95 -7.08 -1.03
C TYR A 79 14.27 -6.76 -0.32
N ALA A 80 14.88 -5.62 -0.63
CA ALA A 80 16.14 -5.15 -0.04
C ALA A 80 15.93 -4.21 1.15
N SER A 81 14.69 -4.07 1.65
CA SER A 81 14.36 -3.31 2.85
C SER A 81 14.68 -4.08 4.13
N HIS A 82 15.15 -3.37 5.16
CA HIS A 82 15.16 -3.85 6.54
C HIS A 82 13.86 -3.46 7.24
N CYS A 83 13.73 -2.28 7.88
CA CYS A 83 12.47 -1.83 8.45
C CYS A 83 11.99 -0.55 7.76
N ALA A 84 10.79 -0.58 7.19
CA ALA A 84 10.15 0.58 6.56
C ALA A 84 8.91 1.00 7.35
N GLN A 85 8.70 2.31 7.46
CA GLN A 85 7.50 2.92 8.05
C GLN A 85 6.98 4.00 7.11
N ALA A 86 5.67 4.00 6.85
CA ALA A 86 5.01 5.07 6.11
C ALA A 86 3.67 5.47 6.74
N ARG A 87 3.28 6.72 6.52
CA ARG A 87 1.97 7.25 6.94
C ARG A 87 1.12 7.58 5.72
N PHE A 88 -0.16 7.23 5.79
CA PHE A 88 -1.15 7.50 4.76
C PHE A 88 -2.34 8.20 5.39
N SER A 89 -2.69 9.37 4.88
CA SER A 89 -3.84 10.16 5.33
C SER A 89 -4.74 10.49 4.15
N ASN A 90 -6.02 10.11 4.24
CA ASN A 90 -7.00 10.30 3.16
C ASN A 90 -6.58 9.66 1.81
N CYS A 91 -5.88 8.52 1.88
CA CYS A 91 -5.39 7.81 0.71
C CYS A 91 -6.36 6.74 0.21
N ARG A 92 -6.31 6.49 -1.10
CA ARG A 92 -7.05 5.45 -1.83
C ARG A 92 -6.07 4.41 -2.34
N MET A 93 -6.18 3.16 -1.89
CA MET A 93 -5.29 2.06 -2.25
C MET A 93 -6.09 0.98 -2.99
N ILE A 94 -5.81 0.79 -4.27
CA ILE A 94 -6.62 -0.03 -5.17
C ILE A 94 -5.74 -1.09 -5.83
N ALA A 95 -5.84 -2.32 -5.34
CA ALA A 95 -5.37 -3.50 -6.03
C ALA A 95 -6.50 -4.06 -6.91
N LEU A 96 -6.25 -4.21 -8.22
CA LEU A 96 -7.26 -4.68 -9.17
C LEU A 96 -7.46 -6.21 -9.13
N ASN A 97 -6.55 -6.93 -8.49
CA ASN A 97 -6.66 -8.36 -8.28
C ASN A 97 -7.75 -8.66 -7.26
N LEU A 98 -8.90 -9.13 -7.77
CA LEU A 98 -10.05 -9.60 -7.01
C LEU A 98 -10.30 -11.09 -7.26
N THR A 99 -9.23 -11.84 -7.52
CA THR A 99 -9.32 -13.23 -7.99
C THR A 99 -10.12 -14.13 -7.05
N GLN A 100 -10.73 -15.17 -7.63
CA GLN A 100 -11.44 -16.19 -6.87
C GLN A 100 -10.45 -17.28 -6.42
N PRO A 101 -10.29 -17.51 -5.11
CA PRO A 101 -9.23 -18.38 -4.60
C PRO A 101 -9.44 -19.85 -4.97
N GLU A 102 -10.70 -20.28 -5.05
CA GLU A 102 -11.07 -21.61 -5.52
C GLU A 102 -10.66 -21.91 -6.98
N MET A 103 -10.33 -20.88 -7.76
CA MET A 103 -9.89 -21.01 -9.17
C MET A 103 -8.37 -20.96 -9.33
N GLY A 104 -7.61 -21.10 -8.23
CA GLY A 104 -6.14 -21.10 -8.24
C GLY A 104 -5.51 -19.71 -8.35
N GLY A 105 -6.30 -18.65 -8.30
CA GLY A 105 -5.82 -17.28 -8.27
C GLY A 105 -5.04 -16.96 -7.01
N LYS A 106 -3.94 -16.21 -7.16
CA LYS A 106 -3.13 -15.69 -6.05
C LYS A 106 -3.14 -14.17 -6.10
N SER A 107 -3.12 -13.54 -4.94
CA SER A 107 -2.88 -12.11 -4.77
C SER A 107 -1.84 -11.89 -3.69
N THR A 108 -1.05 -10.85 -3.84
CA THR A 108 -0.05 -10.43 -2.85
C THR A 108 -0.59 -9.51 -1.76
N GLY A 109 -1.89 -9.18 -1.82
CA GLY A 109 -2.58 -8.32 -0.87
C GLY A 109 -2.41 -6.84 -1.16
N ILE A 110 -3.31 -5.99 -0.68
CA ILE A 110 -3.26 -4.53 -0.90
C ILE A 110 -1.96 -3.94 -0.34
N LEU A 111 -1.55 -4.41 0.83
CA LEU A 111 -0.28 -4.12 1.48
C LEU A 111 0.61 -5.36 1.38
N CYS A 112 1.56 -5.31 0.46
CA CYS A 112 2.41 -6.43 0.09
C CYS A 112 3.72 -6.44 0.89
N THR A 113 4.03 -7.60 1.44
CA THR A 113 5.32 -7.93 2.08
C THR A 113 5.94 -9.19 1.48
N GLN A 114 5.39 -9.72 0.39
CA GLN A 114 5.95 -10.88 -0.26
C GLN A 114 7.40 -10.63 -0.69
N GLY A 115 8.28 -11.61 -0.43
CA GLY A 115 9.68 -11.53 -0.85
C GLY A 115 10.55 -10.59 -0.02
N HIS A 116 10.07 -10.13 1.14
CA HIS A 116 10.88 -9.38 2.10
C HIS A 116 12.09 -10.20 2.58
N ALA A 117 13.22 -9.54 2.86
CA ALA A 117 14.36 -10.16 3.52
C ALA A 117 13.98 -10.67 4.93
N PRO A 118 14.73 -11.57 5.58
CA PRO A 118 14.39 -12.05 6.94
C PRO A 118 14.20 -10.95 8.00
N THR A 119 14.92 -9.84 7.85
CA THR A 119 14.81 -8.64 8.70
C THR A 119 13.74 -7.64 8.21
N GLY A 120 13.17 -7.88 7.03
CA GLY A 120 12.21 -7.07 6.33
C GLY A 120 10.93 -6.89 7.14
N ARG A 121 10.60 -5.66 7.52
CA ARG A 121 9.37 -5.30 8.23
C ARG A 121 8.78 -4.04 7.63
N LEU A 122 7.46 -3.98 7.57
CA LEU A 122 6.70 -2.82 7.11
C LEU A 122 5.75 -2.38 8.23
N HIS A 123 5.75 -1.09 8.54
CA HIS A 123 4.73 -0.46 9.37
C HIS A 123 3.97 0.59 8.57
N VAL A 124 2.64 0.57 8.65
CA VAL A 124 1.80 1.59 8.02
C VAL A 124 0.86 2.26 9.02
N ASP A 125 0.92 3.58 9.09
CA ASP A 125 -0.07 4.39 9.80
C ASP A 125 -1.18 4.79 8.81
N LEU A 126 -2.41 4.31 9.04
CA LEU A 126 -3.54 4.57 8.14
C LEU A 126 -4.56 5.50 8.81
N LYS A 127 -4.82 6.65 8.21
CA LYS A 127 -5.83 7.59 8.67
C LYS A 127 -6.81 7.95 7.56
N ASP A 128 -8.10 7.72 7.81
CA ASP A 128 -9.17 8.09 6.87
C ASP A 128 -8.98 7.48 5.45
N CYS A 129 -8.46 6.26 5.37
CA CYS A 129 -8.09 5.60 4.11
C CYS A 129 -9.18 4.67 3.56
N GLN A 130 -9.17 4.46 2.25
CA GLN A 130 -10.03 3.50 1.56
C GLN A 130 -9.16 2.49 0.79
N LEU A 131 -9.39 1.21 1.04
CA LEU A 131 -8.58 0.12 0.48
C LEU A 131 -9.49 -0.86 -0.28
N ALA A 132 -9.05 -1.35 -1.44
CA ALA A 132 -9.74 -2.41 -2.17
C ALA A 132 -8.78 -3.39 -2.84
N GLY A 133 -9.11 -4.67 -2.81
CA GLY A 133 -8.32 -5.76 -3.41
C GLY A 133 -8.81 -7.13 -2.99
N TYR A 134 -8.05 -8.20 -3.28
CA TYR A 134 -8.43 -9.54 -2.86
C TYR A 134 -8.33 -9.72 -1.34
N SER A 135 -7.16 -9.47 -0.75
CA SER A 135 -6.86 -9.53 0.69
C SER A 135 -6.18 -8.24 1.14
N LEU A 136 -6.26 -7.92 2.44
CA LEU A 136 -5.64 -6.70 2.98
C LEU A 136 -4.11 -6.81 3.00
N PHE A 137 -3.59 -7.91 3.53
CA PHE A 137 -2.17 -8.21 3.61
C PHE A 137 -1.80 -9.37 2.69
N THR A 138 -0.50 -9.56 2.46
CA THR A 138 0.03 -10.77 1.83
C THR A 138 -0.46 -12.02 2.55
N PRO A 139 -1.06 -13.00 1.85
CA PRO A 139 -1.50 -14.24 2.49
C PRO A 139 -0.34 -15.08 3.01
N GLY A 140 -0.56 -15.78 4.13
CA GLY A 140 0.41 -16.72 4.71
C GLY A 140 1.40 -16.06 5.67
N ALA A 141 2.57 -16.71 5.86
CA ALA A 141 3.57 -16.30 6.84
C ALA A 141 4.13 -14.88 6.57
N ASP A 142 4.17 -14.45 5.30
CA ASP A 142 4.65 -13.12 4.94
C ASP A 142 3.80 -12.00 5.57
N ALA A 143 2.53 -12.27 5.91
CA ALA A 143 1.67 -11.33 6.64
C ALA A 143 2.27 -10.87 7.99
N GLU A 144 3.14 -11.67 8.60
CA GLU A 144 3.76 -11.34 9.90
C GLU A 144 4.77 -10.19 9.79
N ALA A 145 5.23 -9.87 8.57
CA ALA A 145 6.16 -8.77 8.33
C ALA A 145 5.48 -7.40 8.30
N VAL A 146 4.14 -7.33 8.22
CA VAL A 146 3.40 -6.06 8.24
C VAL A 146 2.75 -5.81 9.60
N THR A 147 2.93 -4.59 10.08
CA THR A 147 2.25 -4.04 11.25
C THR A 147 1.57 -2.74 10.85
N TYR A 148 0.58 -2.31 11.64
CA TYR A 148 -0.20 -1.13 11.28
C TYR A 148 -0.78 -0.42 12.50
N THR A 149 -1.08 0.86 12.32
CA THR A 149 -2.03 1.60 13.17
C THR A 149 -3.17 2.14 12.32
N THR A 150 -4.32 2.38 12.94
CA THR A 150 -5.49 2.97 12.28
C THR A 150 -6.01 4.14 13.10
N ALA A 151 -6.45 5.19 12.41
CA ALA A 151 -7.13 6.34 13.00
C ALA A 151 -8.25 6.83 12.08
N GLY A 152 -9.31 7.39 12.66
CA GLY A 152 -10.47 7.84 11.89
C GLY A 152 -11.15 6.68 11.16
N LYS A 153 -11.60 6.90 9.93
CA LYS A 153 -12.37 5.91 9.16
C LYS A 153 -11.52 5.19 8.12
N VAL A 154 -11.09 3.97 8.41
CA VAL A 154 -10.34 3.13 7.45
C VAL A 154 -11.25 2.03 6.92
N THR A 155 -11.66 2.11 5.66
CA THR A 155 -12.55 1.10 5.04
C THR A 155 -11.79 0.17 4.10
N VAL A 156 -12.22 -1.08 4.03
CA VAL A 156 -11.61 -2.10 3.18
C VAL A 156 -12.65 -2.94 2.44
N TYR A 157 -12.57 -2.96 1.11
CA TYR A 157 -13.31 -3.87 0.25
C TYR A 157 -12.41 -5.04 -0.16
N VAL A 158 -12.62 -6.20 0.47
CA VAL A 158 -11.87 -7.43 0.20
C VAL A 158 -12.80 -8.60 -0.06
N GLN A 159 -12.28 -9.67 -0.65
CA GLN A 159 -13.05 -10.89 -0.92
C GLN A 159 -13.77 -11.36 0.38
N PHE A 160 -15.00 -11.87 0.24
CA PHE A 160 -15.92 -12.06 1.37
C PHE A 160 -15.45 -13.08 2.43
N LYS A 161 -14.59 -14.04 2.05
CA LYS A 161 -13.96 -15.03 2.93
C LYS A 161 -12.72 -14.49 3.64
N GLN A 162 -12.16 -13.36 3.21
CA GLN A 162 -10.99 -12.78 3.86
C GLN A 162 -11.35 -12.21 5.24
N SER A 163 -10.43 -12.28 6.19
CA SER A 163 -10.60 -11.59 7.46
C SER A 163 -10.35 -10.09 7.27
N VAL A 164 -11.00 -9.28 8.10
CA VAL A 164 -10.72 -7.85 8.23
C VAL A 164 -10.32 -7.62 9.68
N PRO A 165 -9.07 -7.21 9.95
CA PRO A 165 -8.56 -7.13 11.30
C PRO A 165 -9.07 -5.87 12.02
N LYS A 166 -8.84 -5.79 13.33
CA LYS A 166 -9.30 -4.66 14.16
C LYS A 166 -8.77 -3.33 13.60
N GLY A 167 -9.63 -2.31 13.62
CA GLY A 167 -9.32 -0.97 13.14
C GLY A 167 -9.76 -0.68 11.71
N PHE A 168 -10.21 -1.71 10.98
CA PHE A 168 -10.74 -1.59 9.63
C PHE A 168 -12.25 -1.87 9.60
N GLU A 169 -12.97 -1.10 8.79
CA GLU A 169 -14.38 -1.32 8.49
C GLU A 169 -14.53 -2.05 7.16
N ARG A 170 -15.15 -3.23 7.18
CA ARG A 170 -15.45 -3.97 5.95
C ARG A 170 -16.48 -3.21 5.12
N GLN A 171 -16.10 -2.86 3.90
CA GLN A 171 -17.01 -2.38 2.87
C GLN A 171 -17.67 -3.59 2.20
N GLY A 172 -18.95 -3.83 2.50
CA GLY A 172 -19.67 -5.02 2.01
C GLY A 172 -20.25 -4.90 0.60
N ARG A 173 -20.47 -3.66 0.12
CA ARG A 173 -20.99 -3.38 -1.23
C ARG A 173 -19.86 -2.93 -2.15
N TRP A 174 -20.03 -3.18 -3.45
CA TRP A 174 -19.11 -2.69 -4.48
C TRP A 174 -18.84 -1.18 -4.30
N PRO A 175 -17.58 -0.75 -4.10
CA PRO A 175 -17.25 0.63 -3.77
C PRO A 175 -17.12 1.48 -5.05
N VAL A 176 -18.26 1.84 -5.63
CA VAL A 176 -18.34 2.63 -6.87
C VAL A 176 -17.46 3.88 -6.82
N GLU A 177 -17.54 4.65 -5.73
CA GLU A 177 -16.78 5.90 -5.55
C GLU A 177 -15.26 5.70 -5.42
N LEU A 178 -14.82 4.53 -4.96
CA LEU A 178 -13.39 4.22 -4.90
C LEU A 178 -12.88 3.86 -6.29
N PHE A 179 -13.60 3.00 -7.01
CA PHE A 179 -13.19 2.54 -8.33
C PHE A 179 -13.33 3.62 -9.41
N SER A 180 -14.21 4.62 -9.24
CA SER A 180 -14.26 5.80 -10.12
C SER A 180 -12.95 6.62 -10.06
N ARG A 181 -12.13 6.43 -9.01
CA ARG A 181 -10.80 7.06 -8.86
C ARG A 181 -9.67 6.27 -9.51
N ILE A 182 -9.95 5.16 -10.20
CA ILE A 182 -8.93 4.47 -10.99
C ILE A 182 -8.45 5.35 -12.13
N ALA A 183 -9.33 6.07 -12.82
CA ALA A 183 -8.88 6.97 -13.88
C ALA A 183 -7.97 8.07 -13.29
N PRO A 184 -6.87 8.44 -13.96
CA PRO A 184 -6.09 9.60 -13.56
C PRO A 184 -7.00 10.84 -13.47
N PRO A 185 -6.73 11.78 -12.54
CA PRO A 185 -7.52 12.99 -12.41
C PRO A 185 -7.54 13.78 -13.72
N SER A 186 -8.70 14.32 -14.09
CA SER A 186 -8.80 15.27 -15.21
C SER A 186 -8.02 16.54 -14.88
N GLN A 187 -7.30 17.07 -15.87
CA GLN A 187 -6.68 18.40 -15.78
C GLN A 187 -7.73 19.49 -15.68
#